data_AF-A0A1H2CGZ6-F1
#
_entry.id   AF-A0A1H2CGZ6-F1
#
_cell.length_a   1.000
_cell.length_b   1.000
_cell.length_c   1.000
_cell.angle_alpha   90.00
_cell.angle_beta   90.00
_cell.angle_gamma   90.00
#
_symmetry.space_group_name_H-M   'P 1'
#
loop_
_entity.id
_entity.type
_entity.pdbx_description
1 polymer ?
#
loop_
_entity_poly.entity_id
_entity_poly.type
_entity_poly.pdbx_seq_one_letter_code
_entity_poly.pdbx_strand_id
1 'polypeptide(L)'
;MAAFKRLLRRFAWGGKMPAMQNSTERARPLIPEWTLADRLRKVRLTTGLQQRDFAERLQVTASAYAQWEAGNTKPRDIVTVARRIEMLTGVPATWILGLYTETPRPDGPAGVEGDDSVARPKGFEPLTF
;
A
#
# COMPACT_ATOMS: atom_id res chain seq x y z
N MET A 1 80.97 1.51 -12.02
CA MET A 1 81.44 0.38 -11.18
C MET A 1 80.23 -0.48 -10.82
N ALA A 2 80.26 -1.76 -11.23
CA ALA A 2 79.38 -2.91 -10.96
C ALA A 2 78.03 -2.69 -10.25
N ALA A 3 76.86 -2.94 -10.86
CA ALA A 3 76.24 -4.24 -11.21
C ALA A 3 75.83 -5.11 -10.00
N PHE A 4 74.52 -5.39 -9.82
CA PHE A 4 74.01 -6.78 -9.73
C PHE A 4 72.48 -6.89 -9.77
N LYS A 5 72.03 -7.93 -10.49
CA LYS A 5 70.66 -8.28 -10.87
C LYS A 5 69.94 -9.15 -9.81
N ARG A 6 68.59 -9.18 -9.90
CA ARG A 6 67.69 -10.36 -9.69
C ARG A 6 67.54 -10.81 -8.20
N LEU A 7 66.45 -11.38 -7.68
CA LEU A 7 65.29 -12.09 -8.22
C LEU A 7 64.25 -12.35 -7.08
N LEU A 8 62.96 -12.30 -7.43
CA LEU A 8 61.81 -13.09 -6.95
C LEU A 8 61.46 -13.34 -5.46
N ARG A 9 60.16 -13.11 -5.20
CA ARG A 9 59.19 -13.91 -4.40
C ARG A 9 59.36 -13.97 -2.88
N ARG A 10 58.36 -13.42 -2.17
CA ARG A 10 57.53 -14.23 -1.25
C ARG A 10 56.20 -13.55 -0.94
N PHE A 11 55.18 -14.11 -1.58
CA PHE A 11 53.79 -14.05 -1.23
C PHE A 11 53.63 -14.67 0.17
N ALA A 12 53.48 -13.84 1.20
CA ALA A 12 53.16 -14.27 2.55
C ALA A 12 51.72 -13.88 2.84
N TRP A 13 50.81 -14.72 2.35
CA TRP A 13 49.40 -14.68 2.71
C TRP A 13 49.27 -15.25 4.12
N GLY A 14 49.32 -14.37 5.12
CA GLY A 14 49.34 -14.72 6.54
C GLY A 14 48.46 -13.75 7.33
N GLY A 15 47.15 -13.88 7.17
CA GLY A 15 46.17 -13.11 7.91
C GLY A 15 44.80 -13.67 7.61
N LYS A 16 44.12 -14.19 8.63
CA LYS A 16 42.76 -14.73 8.56
C LYS A 16 41.89 -13.79 7.71
N MET A 17 41.36 -14.29 6.60
CA MET A 17 40.28 -13.59 5.90
C MET A 17 39.19 -13.33 6.94
N PRO A 18 38.79 -12.07 7.20
CA PRO A 18 37.60 -11.83 8.00
C PRO A 18 36.49 -12.64 7.34
N ALA A 19 35.73 -13.40 8.13
CA ALA A 19 34.54 -14.06 7.65
C ALA A 19 33.77 -13.00 6.86
N MET A 20 33.69 -13.21 5.54
CA MET A 20 32.87 -12.43 4.64
C MET A 20 31.46 -12.77 5.09
N GLN A 21 31.00 -12.04 6.12
CA GLN A 21 29.64 -12.10 6.58
C GLN A 21 28.84 -11.86 5.32
N ASN A 22 28.17 -12.90 4.84
CA ASN A 22 27.28 -12.79 3.70
C ASN A 22 26.24 -11.76 4.13
N SER A 23 26.47 -10.51 3.73
CA SER A 23 25.54 -9.40 3.81
C SER A 23 24.39 -9.70 2.84
N THR A 24 23.68 -10.79 3.13
CA THR A 24 22.40 -11.12 2.52
C THR A 24 21.33 -10.37 3.30
N GLU A 25 21.58 -9.10 3.58
CA GLU A 25 20.51 -8.14 3.78
C GLU A 25 19.87 -7.99 2.40
N ARG A 26 19.01 -8.97 2.05
CA ARG A 26 18.16 -8.83 0.87
C ARG A 26 17.39 -7.55 1.10
N ALA A 27 17.67 -6.53 0.30
CA ALA A 27 16.94 -5.27 0.37
C ALA A 27 15.45 -5.59 0.38
N ARG A 28 14.76 -5.19 1.46
CA ARG A 28 13.31 -5.45 1.58
C ARG A 28 12.65 -4.85 0.33
N PRO A 29 11.72 -5.56 -0.31
CA PRO A 29 11.02 -5.02 -1.47
C PRO A 29 10.31 -3.72 -1.07
N LEU A 30 10.52 -2.66 -1.86
CA LEU A 30 9.82 -1.40 -1.69
C LEU A 30 8.41 -1.56 -2.27
N ILE A 31 7.43 -1.68 -1.38
CA ILE A 31 6.01 -1.72 -1.76
C ILE A 31 5.49 -0.28 -1.67
N PRO A 32 4.98 0.32 -2.76
CA PRO A 32 4.44 1.66 -2.72
C PRO A 32 3.12 1.68 -1.95
N GLU A 33 2.95 2.70 -1.12
CA GLU A 33 1.73 2.92 -0.35
C GLU A 33 0.71 3.73 -1.14
N TRP A 34 -0.57 3.47 -0.90
CA TRP A 34 -1.62 4.31 -1.46
C TRP A 34 -1.59 5.70 -0.81
N THR A 35 -1.61 6.74 -1.63
CA THR A 35 -1.76 8.13 -1.17
C THR A 35 -3.23 8.54 -1.13
N LEU A 36 -3.52 9.72 -0.57
CA LEU A 36 -4.86 10.31 -0.68
C LEU A 36 -5.24 10.56 -2.15
N ALA A 37 -4.29 11.05 -2.95
CA ALA A 37 -4.52 11.34 -4.37
C ALA A 37 -4.94 10.09 -5.15
N ASP A 38 -4.25 8.97 -4.90
CA ASP A 38 -4.57 7.67 -5.52
C ASP A 38 -5.98 7.21 -5.14
N ARG A 39 -6.34 7.35 -3.87
CA ARG A 39 -7.67 6.99 -3.37
C ARG A 39 -8.77 7.84 -4.00
N LEU A 40 -8.60 9.16 -4.03
CA LEU A 40 -9.56 10.07 -4.67
C LEU A 40 -9.76 9.71 -6.16
N ARG A 41 -8.66 9.51 -6.89
CA ARG A 41 -8.70 9.12 -8.29
C ARG A 41 -9.39 7.77 -8.49
N LYS A 42 -9.10 6.78 -7.65
CA LYS A 42 -9.72 5.46 -7.72
C LYS A 42 -11.22 5.54 -7.52
N VAL A 43 -11.70 6.28 -6.50
CA VAL A 43 -13.14 6.46 -6.26
C VAL A 43 -13.81 7.19 -7.41
N ARG A 44 -13.20 8.25 -7.96
CA ARG A 44 -13.79 8.90 -9.13
C ARG A 44 -13.91 7.93 -10.30
N LEU A 45 -12.86 7.18 -10.61
CA LEU A 45 -12.85 6.28 -11.77
C LEU A 45 -13.91 5.18 -11.67
N THR A 46 -14.28 4.71 -10.47
CA THR A 46 -15.38 3.73 -10.32
C THR A 46 -16.75 4.32 -10.68
N THR A 47 -16.91 5.64 -10.69
CA THR A 47 -18.16 6.30 -11.11
C THR A 47 -18.26 6.54 -12.62
N GLY A 48 -17.17 6.38 -13.37
CA GLY A 48 -17.11 6.74 -14.80
C GLY A 48 -17.10 8.25 -15.09
N LEU A 49 -17.09 9.11 -14.06
CA LEU A 49 -17.12 10.56 -14.22
C LEU A 49 -15.74 11.14 -14.51
N GLN A 50 -15.73 12.22 -15.31
CA GLN A 50 -14.54 13.05 -15.49
C GLN A 50 -14.28 13.90 -14.24
N GLN A 51 -13.05 14.41 -14.09
CA GLN A 51 -12.66 15.21 -12.91
C GLN A 51 -13.57 16.43 -12.71
N ARG A 52 -13.96 17.11 -13.79
CA ARG A 52 -14.86 18.27 -13.73
C ARG A 52 -16.24 17.90 -13.18
N ASP A 53 -16.85 16.86 -13.74
CA ASP A 53 -18.22 16.46 -13.38
C ASP A 53 -18.27 15.89 -11.95
N PHE A 54 -17.21 15.20 -11.53
CA PHE A 54 -17.08 14.73 -10.15
C PHE A 54 -16.88 15.89 -9.16
N ALA A 55 -16.05 16.88 -9.51
CA ALA A 55 -15.85 18.09 -8.70
C ALA A 55 -17.15 18.89 -8.53
N GLU A 56 -17.94 19.00 -9.61
CA GLU A 56 -19.26 19.65 -9.58
C GLU A 56 -20.20 18.96 -8.59
N ARG A 57 -20.28 17.62 -8.61
CA ARG A 57 -21.08 16.85 -7.64
C ARG A 57 -20.61 17.01 -6.20
N LEU A 58 -19.31 17.23 -5.99
CA LEU A 58 -18.75 17.51 -4.66
C LEU A 58 -18.85 18.99 -4.24
N GLN A 59 -19.35 19.85 -5.13
CA GLN A 59 -19.44 21.30 -4.97
C GLN A 59 -18.06 21.94 -4.69
N VAL A 60 -17.05 21.52 -5.44
CA VAL A 60 -15.70 22.08 -5.42
C VAL A 60 -15.28 22.48 -6.83
N THR A 61 -14.25 23.32 -6.96
CA THR A 61 -13.78 23.70 -8.29
C THR A 61 -13.04 22.54 -8.96
N ALA A 62 -13.21 22.40 -10.28
CA ALA A 62 -12.52 21.37 -11.06
C ALA A 62 -11.00 21.48 -10.95
N SER A 63 -10.47 22.71 -10.89
CA SER A 63 -9.04 22.97 -10.70
C SER A 63 -8.55 22.44 -9.34
N ALA A 64 -9.26 22.72 -8.24
CA ALA A 64 -8.88 22.22 -6.93
C ALA A 64 -8.89 20.69 -6.90
N TYR A 65 -9.94 20.07 -7.41
CA TYR A 65 -10.05 18.61 -7.43
C TYR A 65 -8.96 17.95 -8.28
N ALA A 66 -8.63 18.52 -9.45
CA ALA A 66 -7.53 18.04 -10.28
C ALA A 66 -6.17 18.13 -9.56
N GLN A 67 -5.92 19.22 -8.81
CA GLN A 67 -4.70 19.36 -8.00
C GLN A 67 -4.64 18.36 -6.84
N TRP A 68 -5.79 17.94 -6.30
CA TRP A 68 -5.86 16.89 -5.28
C TRP A 68 -5.52 15.50 -5.86
N GLU A 69 -6.08 15.15 -7.02
CA GLU A 69 -5.73 13.89 -7.71
C GLU A 69 -4.29 13.86 -8.23
N ALA A 70 -3.69 15.03 -8.49
CA ALA A 70 -2.28 15.14 -8.85
C ALA A 70 -1.34 15.08 -7.64
N GLY A 71 -1.87 15.13 -6.40
CA GLY A 71 -1.08 15.15 -5.18
C GLY A 71 -0.39 16.47 -4.87
N ASN A 72 -0.66 17.53 -5.66
CA ASN A 72 -0.02 18.85 -5.50
C ASN A 72 -0.57 19.63 -4.31
N THR A 73 -1.86 19.47 -4.01
CA THR A 73 -2.51 20.10 -2.86
C THR A 73 -3.48 19.14 -2.19
N LYS A 74 -3.98 19.49 -1.00
CA LYS A 74 -4.98 18.71 -0.27
C LYS A 74 -6.22 19.57 0.01
N PRO A 75 -7.40 18.96 0.21
CA PRO A 75 -8.56 19.67 0.73
C PRO A 75 -8.24 20.29 2.09
N ARG A 76 -8.77 21.49 2.35
CA ARG A 76 -8.66 22.12 3.68
C ARG A 76 -9.36 21.30 4.77
N ASP A 77 -10.51 20.75 4.43
CA ASP A 77 -11.27 19.85 5.29
C ASP A 77 -11.46 18.52 4.56
N ILE A 78 -10.49 17.61 4.77
CA ILE A 78 -10.49 16.31 4.12
C ILE A 78 -11.61 15.40 4.64
N VAL A 79 -12.02 15.54 5.90
CA VAL A 79 -13.06 14.69 6.50
C VAL A 79 -14.41 15.02 5.86
N THR A 80 -14.74 16.31 5.72
CA THR A 80 -15.97 16.74 5.03
C THR A 80 -15.98 16.29 3.58
N VAL A 81 -14.86 16.40 2.86
CA VAL A 81 -14.77 15.92 1.47
C VAL A 81 -14.94 14.40 1.40
N ALA A 82 -14.28 13.64 2.28
CA ALA A 82 -14.41 12.18 2.31
C ALA A 82 -15.85 11.74 2.59
N ARG A 83 -16.56 12.40 3.51
CA ARG A 83 -17.98 12.15 3.78
C ARG A 83 -18.88 12.46 2.59
N ARG A 84 -18.63 13.56 1.86
CA ARG A 84 -19.37 13.87 0.63
C ARG A 84 -19.15 12.80 -0.45
N ILE A 85 -17.92 12.34 -0.61
CA ILE A 85 -17.59 11.26 -1.56
C ILE A 85 -18.28 9.96 -1.16
N GLU A 86 -18.29 9.62 0.13
CA GLU A 86 -18.99 8.45 0.64
C GLU A 86 -20.49 8.52 0.35
N MET A 87 -21.16 9.64 0.64
CA MET A 87 -22.56 9.82 0.30
C MET A 87 -22.84 9.72 -1.21
N LEU A 88 -21.90 10.17 -2.05
CA LEU A 88 -22.04 10.16 -3.50
C LEU A 88 -21.78 8.78 -4.12
N THR A 89 -20.90 7.97 -3.53
CA THR A 89 -20.33 6.77 -4.19
C THR A 89 -20.50 5.48 -3.40
N GLY A 90 -20.86 5.56 -2.12
CA GLY A 90 -20.88 4.43 -1.18
C GLY A 90 -19.49 3.97 -0.71
N VAL A 91 -18.39 4.55 -1.20
CA VAL A 91 -17.04 4.20 -0.73
C VAL A 91 -16.81 4.77 0.67
N PRO A 92 -16.47 3.97 1.69
CA PRO A 92 -16.32 4.45 3.06
C PRO A 92 -15.32 5.60 3.18
N ALA A 93 -15.69 6.64 3.93
CA ALA A 93 -14.77 7.75 4.19
C ALA A 93 -13.48 7.28 4.89
N THR A 94 -13.56 6.24 5.72
CA THR A 94 -12.40 5.61 6.36
C THR A 94 -11.40 5.05 5.35
N TRP A 95 -11.88 4.46 4.24
CA TRP A 95 -11.01 3.99 3.17
C TRP A 95 -10.31 5.15 2.47
N ILE A 96 -11.05 6.21 2.12
CA ILE A 96 -10.51 7.42 1.47
C ILE A 96 -9.43 8.09 2.34
N LEU A 97 -9.65 8.12 3.64
CA LEU A 97 -8.73 8.67 4.64
C LEU A 97 -7.53 7.76 4.93
N GLY A 98 -7.50 6.53 4.39
CA GLY A 98 -6.44 5.55 4.65
C GLY A 98 -6.49 4.95 6.05
N LEU A 99 -7.64 5.02 6.72
CA LEU A 99 -7.90 4.45 8.06
C LEU A 99 -8.50 3.05 8.00
N TYR A 100 -8.79 2.52 6.80
CA TYR A 100 -9.39 1.21 6.62
C TYR A 100 -8.35 0.10 6.79
N THR A 101 -8.53 -0.73 7.81
CA THR A 101 -7.63 -1.83 8.18
C THR A 101 -8.26 -3.18 7.85
N GLU A 102 -8.73 -3.40 6.62
CA GLU A 102 -9.07 -4.76 6.21
C GLU A 102 -8.10 -5.26 5.17
N THR A 103 -7.27 -6.20 5.60
CA THR A 103 -6.63 -7.17 4.72
C THR A 103 -7.76 -7.97 4.06
N PRO A 104 -7.92 -7.95 2.73
CA PRO A 104 -8.84 -8.88 2.08
C PRO A 104 -8.29 -10.28 2.33
N ARG A 105 -8.90 -11.02 3.27
CA ARG A 105 -8.54 -12.41 3.51
C ARG A 105 -9.11 -13.22 2.36
N PRO A 106 -8.30 -13.96 1.59
CA PRO A 106 -8.81 -14.75 0.47
C PRO A 106 -9.78 -15.84 0.93
N ASP A 107 -9.54 -16.49 2.08
CA ASP A 107 -10.31 -17.68 2.48
C ASP A 107 -10.48 -17.83 4.01
N GLY A 108 -11.31 -16.99 4.66
CA GLY A 108 -11.72 -17.25 6.04
C GLY A 108 -12.64 -16.17 6.61
N PRO A 109 -13.60 -16.52 7.50
CA PRO A 109 -14.58 -15.54 7.96
C PRO A 109 -13.86 -14.43 8.72
N ALA A 110 -14.23 -13.20 8.38
CA ALA A 110 -13.80 -11.99 9.06
C ALA A 110 -14.07 -12.12 10.56
N GLY A 111 -13.20 -11.54 11.38
CA GLY A 111 -13.34 -11.53 12.83
C GLY A 111 -14.74 -11.09 13.24
N VAL A 112 -15.53 -12.04 13.71
CA VAL A 112 -16.62 -11.82 14.66
C VAL A 112 -15.95 -11.62 16.02
N GLU A 113 -15.67 -10.37 16.37
CA GLU A 113 -15.79 -9.93 17.75
C GLU A 113 -17.10 -9.14 17.82
N GLY A 114 -18.21 -9.85 18.04
CA GLY A 114 -19.52 -9.23 18.10
C GLY A 114 -20.65 -10.25 17.99
N ASP A 115 -21.21 -10.57 19.16
CA ASP A 115 -22.49 -11.25 19.40
C ASP A 115 -22.49 -12.81 19.42
N ASP A 116 -22.43 -13.35 20.64
CA ASP A 116 -22.62 -14.76 20.99
C ASP A 116 -24.05 -15.29 20.71
N SER A 117 -24.96 -14.51 20.12
CA SER A 117 -26.36 -14.93 19.90
C SER A 117 -26.67 -15.51 18.51
N VAL A 118 -25.72 -15.57 17.58
CA VAL A 118 -25.97 -16.17 16.26
C VAL A 118 -25.68 -17.68 16.30
N ALA A 119 -26.72 -18.46 16.57
CA ALA A 119 -26.72 -19.91 16.43
C ALA A 119 -26.19 -20.32 15.05
N ARG A 120 -24.97 -20.88 15.02
CA ARG A 120 -24.33 -21.41 13.81
C ARG A 120 -25.18 -22.56 13.27
N PRO A 121 -25.77 -22.47 12.06
CA PRO A 121 -26.48 -23.61 11.49
C PRO A 121 -25.48 -24.75 11.30
N LYS A 122 -25.82 -25.93 11.85
CA LYS A 122 -25.00 -27.14 11.71
C LYS A 122 -24.77 -27.42 10.23
N GLY A 123 -23.53 -27.80 9.93
CA GLY A 123 -23.01 -27.95 8.58
C GLY A 123 -23.91 -28.76 7.65
N PHE A 124 -23.84 -28.41 6.37
CA PHE A 124 -24.28 -29.27 5.28
C PHE A 124 -23.29 -30.44 5.21
N GLU A 125 -23.53 -31.49 6.00
CA GLU A 125 -22.89 -32.77 5.73
C GLU A 125 -23.51 -33.32 4.44
N PRO A 126 -22.72 -33.63 3.40
CA PRO A 126 -23.28 -34.35 2.26
C PRO A 126 -23.78 -35.70 2.76
N LEU A 127 -25.00 -36.09 2.37
CA LEU A 127 -25.45 -37.47 2.48
C LEU A 127 -24.45 -38.32 1.71
N THR A 128 -23.56 -38.97 2.45
CA THR A 128 -22.79 -40.08 1.92
C THR A 128 -23.78 -41.20 1.67
N PHE A 129 -23.95 -41.55 0.40
CA PHE A 129 -24.67 -42.75 -0.02
C PHE A 129 -23.75 -43.97 0.12
#